data_AF-A0A137Q808-F1
#
_entry.id   AF-A0A137Q808-F1
#
_cell.length_a   1.000
_cell.length_b   1.000
_cell.length_c   1.000
_cell.angle_alpha   90.00
_cell.angle_beta   90.00
_cell.angle_gamma   90.00
#
_symmetry.space_group_name_H-M   'P 1'
#
loop_
_entity.id
_entity.type
_entity.pdbx_description
1 polymer ?
#
loop_
_entity_poly.entity_id
_entity_poly.type
_entity_poly.pdbx_seq_one_letter_code
_entity_poly.pdbx_strand_id
1 'polypeptide(L)'
;MKKLSYKIRWFDYPDLVPASIEARIKPYLVRSDGSPYYTCPAIIGDATGVSMNDSFKIAQYFDKQYPDTPKALPEGTDGLQSMFEEQFIEVLFPVWTLVPKVPGFLSEISGKYFYDTRSAFLGRPLEQLPVDPEERKEL
;
A
#
# COMPACT_ATOMS: atom_id res chain seq x y z
N MET A 1 -8.58 -2.26 -17.47
CA MET A 1 -9.20 -2.66 -16.18
C MET A 1 -10.11 -3.87 -16.39
N LYS A 2 -10.13 -4.82 -15.45
CA LYS A 2 -10.74 -6.17 -15.60
C LYS A 2 -12.26 -6.24 -15.57
N LYS A 3 -12.96 -5.17 -15.19
CA LYS A 3 -14.43 -5.09 -15.07
C LYS A 3 -15.05 -6.13 -14.12
N LEU A 4 -14.31 -6.50 -13.07
CA LEU A 4 -14.83 -7.35 -12.00
C LEU A 4 -15.74 -6.54 -11.08
N SER A 5 -16.82 -7.16 -10.60
CA SER A 5 -17.68 -6.57 -9.56
C SER A 5 -16.95 -6.60 -8.22
N TYR A 6 -16.97 -5.49 -7.49
CA TYR A 6 -16.37 -5.38 -6.16
C TYR A 6 -17.21 -4.46 -5.27
N LYS A 7 -16.99 -4.57 -3.96
CA LYS A 7 -17.48 -3.63 -2.95
C LYS A 7 -16.28 -3.03 -2.24
N ILE A 8 -16.37 -1.74 -1.91
CA ILE A 8 -15.34 -1.05 -1.14
C ILE A 8 -15.78 -1.04 0.32
N ARG A 9 -14.89 -1.48 1.22
CA ARG A 9 -15.02 -1.25 2.66
C ARG A 9 -14.04 -0.14 3.04
N TRP A 10 -14.57 0.97 3.52
CA TRP A 10 -13.79 2.13 3.95
C TRP A 10 -13.45 2.00 5.42
N PHE A 11 -12.26 2.46 5.79
CA PHE A 11 -11.75 2.45 7.16
C PHE A 11 -10.92 3.69 7.41
N ASP A 12 -10.88 4.12 8.66
CA ASP A 12 -9.82 5.01 9.10
C ASP A 12 -8.50 4.23 9.26
N TYR A 13 -7.37 4.93 9.12
CA TYR A 13 -6.05 4.31 9.22
C TYR A 13 -5.84 3.44 10.48
N PRO A 14 -6.25 3.87 11.69
CA PRO A 14 -6.11 3.05 12.89
C PRO A 14 -6.90 1.74 12.85
N ASP A 15 -8.00 1.70 12.09
CA ASP A 15 -8.89 0.54 12.01
C ASP A 15 -8.41 -0.51 10.99
N LEU A 16 -7.42 -0.17 10.16
CA LEU A 16 -6.89 -1.09 9.14
C LEU A 16 -6.36 -2.38 9.75
N VAL A 17 -5.56 -2.29 10.82
CA VAL A 17 -4.96 -3.44 11.47
C VAL A 17 -6.01 -4.38 12.07
N PRO A 18 -6.93 -3.92 12.94
CA PRO A 18 -7.96 -4.81 13.48
C PRO A 18 -8.86 -5.39 12.39
N ALA A 19 -9.25 -4.61 11.38
CA ALA A 19 -10.04 -5.11 10.25
C ALA A 19 -9.30 -6.19 9.43
N SER A 20 -7.98 -6.04 9.23
CA SER A 20 -7.16 -7.03 8.53
C SER A 20 -7.07 -8.34 9.30
N ILE A 21 -6.92 -8.26 10.62
CA ILE A 21 -6.87 -9.43 11.50
C ILE A 21 -8.22 -10.15 11.50
N GLU A 22 -9.33 -9.41 11.66
CA GLU A 22 -10.70 -9.95 11.60
C GLU A 22 -10.93 -10.70 10.29
N ALA A 23 -10.48 -10.11 9.17
CA ALA A 23 -10.56 -10.69 7.83
C ALA A 23 -9.56 -11.84 7.56
N ARG A 24 -8.71 -12.19 8.53
CA ARG A 24 -7.64 -13.20 8.38
C ARG A 24 -6.66 -12.89 7.25
N ILE A 25 -6.46 -11.61 6.95
CA ILE A 25 -5.42 -11.15 6.04
C ILE A 25 -4.08 -11.37 6.74
N LYS A 26 -3.09 -11.91 6.02
CA LYS A 26 -1.72 -12.03 6.55
C LYS A 26 -1.04 -10.64 6.56
N PRO A 27 -0.12 -10.38 7.50
CA PRO A 27 0.71 -9.18 7.45
C PRO A 27 1.42 -9.08 6.10
N TYR A 28 1.53 -7.86 5.55
CA TYR A 28 2.32 -7.59 4.35
C TYR A 28 3.79 -7.94 4.59
N LEU A 29 4.31 -7.55 5.75
CA LEU A 29 5.62 -7.95 6.26
C LEU A 29 5.59 -7.97 7.79
N VAL A 30 6.67 -8.49 8.37
CA VAL A 30 6.99 -8.35 9.79
C VAL A 30 8.16 -7.38 9.89
N ARG A 31 8.01 -6.34 10.72
CA ARG A 31 9.06 -5.34 10.94
C ARG A 31 10.25 -5.95 11.69
N SER A 32 11.38 -5.23 11.71
CA SER A 32 12.58 -5.62 12.43
C SER A 32 12.37 -5.80 13.95
N ASP A 33 11.39 -5.10 14.52
CA ASP A 33 10.97 -5.24 15.93
C ASP A 33 10.02 -6.43 16.18
N GLY A 34 9.69 -7.22 15.16
CA GLY A 34 8.77 -8.35 15.23
C GLY A 34 7.29 -7.98 15.12
N SER A 35 6.94 -6.69 15.03
CA SER A 35 5.55 -6.27 14.88
C SER A 35 5.02 -6.55 13.45
N PRO A 36 3.77 -7.03 13.30
CA PRO A 36 3.18 -7.21 11.99
C PRO A 36 2.85 -5.86 11.33
N TYR A 37 3.11 -5.74 10.03
CA TYR A 37 2.75 -4.57 9.24
C TYR A 37 1.64 -4.92 8.24
N TYR A 38 0.54 -4.18 8.32
CA TYR A 38 -0.62 -4.33 7.45
C TYR A 38 -0.77 -3.11 6.56
N THR A 39 -1.15 -3.34 5.30
CA THR A 39 -1.28 -2.31 4.28
C THR A 39 -2.54 -2.51 3.43
N CYS A 40 -2.99 -1.43 2.81
CA CYS A 40 -3.91 -1.46 1.68
C CYS A 40 -3.12 -1.27 0.36
N PRO A 41 -3.66 -1.72 -0.79
CA PRO A 41 -4.94 -2.42 -0.93
C PRO A 41 -4.90 -3.85 -0.40
N ALA A 42 -6.06 -4.34 0.06
CA ALA A 42 -6.31 -5.72 0.41
C ALA A 42 -7.67 -6.16 -0.13
N ILE A 43 -7.82 -7.45 -0.43
CA ILE A 43 -9.04 -8.04 -0.98
C ILE A 43 -9.50 -9.23 -0.17
N ILE A 44 -10.82 -9.42 -0.16
CA ILE A 44 -11.49 -10.62 0.34
C ILE A 44 -12.40 -11.11 -0.78
N GLY A 45 -12.27 -12.37 -1.17
CA GLY A 45 -13.12 -12.97 -2.20
C GLY A 45 -14.17 -13.86 -1.58
N ASP A 46 -15.42 -13.41 -1.55
CA ASP A 46 -16.54 -14.15 -0.95
C ASP A 46 -16.71 -15.55 -1.57
N ALA A 47 -16.51 -15.67 -2.89
CA ALA A 47 -16.67 -16.94 -3.60
C ALA A 47 -15.40 -17.82 -3.59
N THR A 48 -14.22 -17.23 -3.44
CA THR A 48 -12.93 -17.95 -3.52
C THR A 48 -12.31 -18.22 -2.15
N GLY A 49 -12.82 -17.59 -1.10
CA GLY A 49 -12.25 -17.60 0.24
C GLY A 49 -10.89 -16.90 0.33
N VAL A 50 -10.47 -16.16 -0.71
CA VAL A 50 -9.18 -15.47 -0.70
C VAL A 50 -9.21 -14.32 0.30
N SER A 51 -8.12 -14.15 1.04
CA SER A 51 -7.91 -13.01 1.94
C SER A 51 -6.44 -12.63 1.85
N MET A 52 -6.14 -11.50 1.19
CA MET A 52 -4.76 -11.11 0.90
C MET A 52 -4.60 -9.60 0.76
N ASN A 53 -3.42 -9.11 1.10
CA ASN A 53 -2.91 -7.79 0.74
C ASN A 53 -1.77 -7.93 -0.27
N ASP A 54 -1.04 -6.85 -0.52
CA ASP A 54 0.02 -6.73 -1.54
C ASP A 54 -0.57 -6.53 -2.96
N SER A 55 -0.47 -5.29 -3.45
CA SER A 55 -1.06 -4.90 -4.74
C SER A 55 -0.49 -5.68 -5.92
N PHE A 56 0.79 -6.06 -5.89
CA PHE A 56 1.43 -6.82 -6.95
C PHE A 56 0.92 -8.26 -6.95
N LYS A 57 0.87 -8.90 -5.78
CA LYS A 57 0.28 -10.25 -5.63
C LYS A 57 -1.20 -10.29 -5.98
N ILE A 58 -1.96 -9.24 -5.64
CA ILE A 58 -3.37 -9.09 -6.02
C ILE A 58 -3.52 -9.04 -7.55
N ALA A 59 -2.66 -8.30 -8.24
CA ALA A 59 -2.66 -8.24 -9.71
C ALA A 59 -2.38 -9.61 -10.33
N GLN A 60 -1.35 -10.32 -9.84
CA GLN A 60 -1.02 -11.69 -10.26
C GLN A 60 -2.19 -12.66 -10.03
N TYR A 61 -2.81 -12.59 -8.85
CA TYR A 61 -3.98 -13.39 -8.51
C TYR A 61 -5.12 -13.18 -9.51
N PHE A 62 -5.47 -11.93 -9.81
CA PHE A 62 -6.55 -11.65 -10.76
C PHE A 62 -6.20 -12.01 -12.21
N ASP A 63 -4.94 -11.89 -12.63
CA ASP A 63 -4.51 -12.35 -13.96
C ASP A 63 -4.63 -13.87 -14.11
N LYS A 64 -4.36 -14.63 -13.04
CA LYS A 64 -4.51 -16.08 -12.99
C LYS A 64 -5.98 -16.50 -12.90
N GLN A 65 -6.75 -15.86 -12.02
CA GLN A 65 -8.13 -16.24 -11.72
C GLN A 65 -9.10 -15.86 -12.84
N TYR A 66 -8.80 -14.80 -13.59
CA TYR A 66 -9.66 -14.27 -14.66
C TYR A 66 -8.87 -14.14 -15.96
N PRO A 67 -8.49 -15.27 -16.60
CA PRO A 67 -7.60 -15.26 -17.77
C PRO A 67 -8.21 -14.57 -18.99
N ASP A 68 -9.54 -14.53 -19.10
CA ASP A 68 -10.28 -13.91 -20.21
C ASP A 68 -10.38 -12.38 -20.09
N THR A 69 -9.84 -11.80 -19.02
CA THR A 69 -9.81 -10.34 -18.82
C THR A 69 -8.45 -9.76 -19.23
N PRO A 70 -8.37 -8.47 -19.59
CA PRO A 70 -7.09 -7.82 -19.87
C PRO A 70 -6.08 -8.05 -18.74
N LYS A 71 -4.86 -8.43 -19.11
CA LYS A 71 -3.78 -8.73 -18.17
C LYS A 71 -3.20 -7.44 -17.58
N ALA A 72 -2.98 -7.44 -16.27
CA ALA A 72 -2.23 -6.37 -15.59
C ALA A 72 -0.72 -6.58 -15.82
N LEU A 73 -0.30 -7.84 -15.81
CA LEU A 73 1.07 -8.30 -16.02
C LEU A 73 1.08 -9.19 -17.27
N PRO A 74 1.51 -8.64 -18.43
CA PRO A 74 1.60 -9.41 -19.66
C PRO A 74 2.51 -10.64 -19.52
N GLU A 75 2.18 -11.71 -20.23
CA GLU A 75 2.95 -12.97 -20.19
C GLU A 75 4.42 -12.75 -20.57
N GLY A 76 5.33 -13.37 -19.81
CA GLY A 76 6.78 -13.23 -20.01
C GLY A 76 7.38 -11.95 -19.43
N THR A 77 6.59 -11.10 -18.74
CA THR A 77 7.07 -9.87 -18.11
C THR A 77 7.28 -9.98 -16.60
N ASP A 78 6.98 -11.13 -15.99
CA ASP A 78 6.99 -11.33 -14.53
C ASP A 78 8.31 -10.88 -13.88
N GLY A 79 9.45 -11.29 -14.45
CA GLY A 79 10.77 -10.90 -13.94
C GLY A 79 11.03 -9.40 -14.03
N LEU A 80 10.72 -8.78 -15.19
CA LEU A 80 10.91 -7.33 -15.39
C LEU A 80 10.00 -6.49 -14.49
N GLN A 81 8.73 -6.89 -14.35
CA GLN A 81 7.75 -6.20 -13.50
C GLN A 81 8.09 -6.35 -12.02
N SER A 82 8.62 -7.50 -11.59
CA SER A 82 9.05 -7.70 -10.21
C SER A 82 10.27 -6.85 -9.89
N MET A 83 11.28 -6.82 -10.77
CA MET A 83 12.43 -5.92 -10.64
C MET A 83 12.01 -4.45 -10.64
N PHE A 84 11.04 -4.08 -11.46
CA PHE A 84 10.50 -2.73 -11.47
C PHE A 84 9.83 -2.40 -10.12
N GLU A 85 8.98 -3.28 -9.60
CA GLU A 85 8.28 -3.08 -8.31
C GLU A 85 9.26 -2.86 -7.16
N GLU A 86 10.32 -3.67 -7.08
CA GLU A 86 11.37 -3.54 -6.05
C GLU A 86 12.09 -2.19 -6.10
N GLN A 87 12.28 -1.62 -7.30
CA GLN A 87 12.99 -0.35 -7.49
C GLN A 87 12.05 0.86 -7.52
N PHE A 88 10.75 0.65 -7.70
CA PHE A 88 9.80 1.72 -7.97
C PHE A 88 9.62 2.67 -6.78
N ILE A 89 9.75 2.16 -5.55
CA ILE A 89 9.64 2.97 -4.33
C ILE A 89 10.72 4.05 -4.27
N GLU A 90 11.96 3.73 -4.64
CA GLU A 90 13.08 4.68 -4.68
C GLU A 90 12.81 5.81 -5.69
N VAL A 91 12.22 5.46 -6.84
CA VAL A 91 11.85 6.43 -7.89
C VAL A 91 10.69 7.33 -7.46
N LEU A 92 9.81 6.85 -6.58
CA LEU A 92 8.68 7.63 -6.06
C LEU A 92 9.08 8.62 -4.96
N PHE A 93 10.29 8.55 -4.43
CA PHE A 93 10.74 9.45 -3.36
C PHE A 93 10.49 10.95 -3.64
N PRO A 94 10.68 11.48 -4.87
CA PRO A 94 10.35 12.87 -5.19
C PRO A 94 8.87 13.25 -5.04
N VAL A 95 7.95 12.27 -5.07
CA VAL A 95 6.50 12.49 -4.85
C VAL A 95 6.18 12.68 -3.36
N TRP A 96 7.12 12.37 -2.45
CA TRP A 96 6.92 12.55 -1.01
C TRP A 96 6.72 14.01 -0.57
N THR A 97 6.97 15.00 -1.45
CA THR A 97 6.53 16.40 -1.21
C THR A 97 5.03 16.55 -0.98
N LEU A 98 4.22 15.57 -1.41
CA LEU A 98 2.78 15.57 -1.19
C LEU A 98 2.39 14.98 0.17
N VAL A 99 3.27 14.23 0.84
CA VAL A 99 3.00 13.55 2.13
C VAL A 99 2.52 14.51 3.22
N PRO A 100 3.11 15.71 3.41
CA PRO A 100 2.63 16.66 4.43
C PRO A 100 1.21 17.17 4.17
N LYS A 101 0.72 17.09 2.92
CA LYS A 101 -0.63 17.53 2.55
C LYS A 101 -1.69 16.45 2.78
N VAL A 102 -1.28 15.18 2.89
CA VAL A 102 -2.21 14.05 3.02
C VAL A 102 -3.16 14.17 4.22
N PRO A 103 -2.74 14.58 5.43
CA PRO A 103 -3.66 14.75 6.56
C PRO A 103 -4.86 15.64 6.27
N GLY A 104 -4.73 16.66 5.42
CA GLY A 104 -5.82 17.57 5.05
C GLY A 104 -6.93 16.93 4.20
N PHE A 105 -6.71 15.71 3.67
CA PHE A 105 -7.69 14.94 2.91
C PHE A 105 -8.31 13.78 3.70
N LEU A 106 -7.92 13.61 4.97
CA LEU A 106 -8.34 12.50 5.82
C LEU A 106 -9.34 12.97 6.88
N SER A 107 -10.03 12.01 7.52
CA SER A 107 -10.73 12.29 8.78
C SER A 107 -9.74 12.78 9.83
N GLU A 108 -10.22 13.43 10.89
CA GLU A 108 -9.36 13.91 11.97
C GLU A 108 -8.50 12.79 12.58
N ILE A 109 -9.11 11.62 12.82
CA ILE A 109 -8.45 10.45 13.40
C ILE A 109 -7.38 9.89 12.44
N SER A 110 -7.73 9.72 11.17
CA SER A 110 -6.80 9.24 10.14
C SER A 110 -5.68 10.23 9.88
N GLY A 111 -5.97 11.53 9.86
CA GLY A 111 -5.00 12.61 9.67
C GLY A 111 -3.97 12.65 10.80
N LYS A 112 -4.42 12.56 12.06
CA LYS A 112 -3.54 12.48 13.21
C LYS A 112 -2.67 11.23 13.16
N TYR A 113 -3.26 10.06 12.93
CA TYR A 113 -2.52 8.79 12.83
C TYR A 113 -1.47 8.85 11.71
N PHE A 114 -1.85 9.38 10.54
CA PHE A 114 -0.95 9.51 9.40
C PHE A 114 0.24 10.42 9.76
N TYR A 115 -0.05 11.59 10.34
CA TYR A 115 0.97 12.53 10.78
C TYR A 115 1.96 11.90 11.77
N ASP A 116 1.45 11.29 12.85
CA ASP A 116 2.27 10.70 13.90
C ASP A 116 3.16 9.58 13.34
N THR A 117 2.58 8.66 12.55
CA THR A 117 3.30 7.50 12.03
C THR A 117 4.35 7.87 10.99
N ARG A 118 4.06 8.83 10.10
CA ARG A 118 5.03 9.25 9.07
C ARG A 118 6.10 10.16 9.66
N SER A 119 5.78 11.00 10.63
CA SER A 119 6.78 11.81 11.33
C SER A 119 7.77 10.93 12.10
N ALA A 120 7.28 9.90 12.79
CA ALA A 120 8.12 8.93 13.47
C ALA A 120 9.00 8.14 12.51
N PHE A 121 8.44 7.70 11.37
CA PHE A 121 9.19 6.98 10.34
C PHE A 121 10.32 7.82 9.73
N LEU A 122 10.09 9.11 9.49
CA LEU A 122 11.05 10.04 8.90
C LEU A 122 11.98 10.69 9.94
N GLY A 123 11.77 10.42 11.22
CA GLY A 123 12.53 11.02 12.32
C GLY A 123 12.36 12.54 12.47
N ARG A 124 11.35 13.14 11.83
CA ARG A 124 11.09 14.58 11.85
C ARG A 124 9.62 14.91 11.57
N PRO A 125 9.12 16.09 11.96
CA PRO A 125 7.79 16.57 11.59
C PRO A 125 7.59 16.62 10.08
N LEU A 126 6.39 16.28 9.58
CA LEU A 126 6.11 16.26 8.14
C LEU A 126 6.28 17.64 7.49
N GLU A 127 5.99 18.72 8.21
CA GLU A 127 6.15 20.09 7.71
C GLU A 127 7.62 20.46 7.48
N GLN A 128 8.56 19.70 8.06
CA GLN A 128 10.01 19.90 7.92
C GLN A 128 10.63 19.01 6.85
N LEU A 129 9.82 18.35 6.01
CA LEU A 129 10.37 17.59 4.90
C LEU A 129 11.03 18.52 3.87
N PRO A 130 12.24 18.18 3.39
CA PRO A 130 12.94 19.03 2.43
C PRO A 130 12.14 19.18 1.14
N VAL A 131 12.07 20.42 0.65
CA VAL A 131 11.46 20.70 -0.67
C VAL A 131 12.42 20.32 -1.79
N ASP A 132 13.73 20.44 -1.54
CA ASP A 132 14.78 20.05 -2.47
C ASP A 132 14.78 18.52 -2.69
N PRO A 133 14.73 18.04 -3.95
CA PRO A 133 14.91 16.63 -4.27
C PRO A 133 16.25 16.01 -3.80
N GLU A 134 17.34 16.77 -3.73
CA GLU A 134 18.66 16.25 -3.34
C GLU A 134 18.77 16.01 -1.83
N GLU A 135 18.31 16.95 -1.00
CA GLU A 135 18.25 16.78 0.47
C GLU A 135 17.30 15.65 0.88
N ARG A 136 16.37 15.29 -0.02
CA ARG A 136 15.42 14.20 0.17
C ARG A 136 16.04 12.82 0.00
N LYS A 137 17.12 12.66 -0.77
CA LYS A 137 17.81 11.37 -0.94
C LYS A 137 18.47 10.87 0.35
N GLU A 138 18.57 11.71 1.37
CA GLU A 138 19.19 11.42 2.66
C GLU A 138 18.19 10.98 3.76
N LEU A 139 16.89 10.89 3.42
CA LEU A 139 15.81 10.41 4.30
C LEU A 139 15.61 8.90 4.14
#